data_AF-A0A2Z4BXS8-F1
#
_entry.id   AF-A0A2Z4BXS8-F1
#
_cell.length_a   1.000
_cell.length_b   1.000
_cell.length_c   1.000
_cell.angle_alpha   90.00
_cell.angle_beta   90.00
_cell.angle_gamma   90.00
#
_symmetry.space_group_name_H-M   'P 1'
#
loop_
_entity.id
_entity.type
_entity.pdbx_description
1 polymer ?
#
loop_
_entity_poly.entity_id
_entity_poly.type
_entity_poly.pdbx_seq_one_letter_code
_entity_poly.pdbx_strand_id
1 'polypeptide(L)'
;YFSEFRIDDLILLDGGIFVNNPTAIAVHEAKQLWPDADLQCVLSVGTGRHEPILMTNEASINWATRIRTVLNSATDTEGVHTTMHDLLPGNVYYRFNPYLSDEIALDEIGEDRLAMMMEDTNLYLRKNELKIQEAVQSLTKQKS
;
A
#
# COMPACT_ATOMS: atom_id res chain seq x y z
N TYR A 1 -6.43 12.61 13.28
CA TYR A 1 -4.95 12.71 13.13
C TYR A 1 -4.32 13.12 14.45
N PHE A 2 -3.03 12.83 14.61
CA PHE A 2 -2.28 13.04 15.85
C PHE A 2 -1.22 14.14 15.69
N SER A 3 -0.84 14.78 16.81
CA SER A 3 0.27 15.75 16.87
C SER A 3 1.63 15.05 16.82
N GLU A 4 2.71 15.81 16.64
CA GLU A 4 4.06 15.25 16.66
C GLU A 4 4.38 14.56 17.99
N PHE A 5 5.14 13.47 17.92
CA PHE A 5 5.61 12.74 19.09
C PHE A 5 7.06 13.09 19.36
N ARG A 6 7.39 13.52 20.58
CA ARG A 6 8.74 13.95 20.96
C ARG A 6 9.38 12.93 21.89
N ILE A 7 10.57 12.45 21.53
CA ILE A 7 11.42 11.63 22.40
C ILE A 7 12.81 12.27 22.40
N ASP A 8 13.28 12.69 23.57
CA ASP A 8 14.53 13.45 23.70
C ASP A 8 14.57 14.64 22.73
N ASP A 9 15.60 14.72 21.88
CA ASP A 9 15.76 15.75 20.85
C ASP A 9 15.09 15.37 19.51
N LEU A 10 14.42 14.22 19.43
CA LEU A 10 13.76 13.74 18.22
C LEU A 10 12.31 14.17 18.15
N ILE A 11 11.91 14.68 16.98
CA ILE A 11 10.52 14.93 16.62
C ILE A 11 10.11 13.87 15.60
N LEU A 12 9.15 13.03 15.99
CA LEU A 12 8.63 11.94 15.20
C LEU A 12 7.25 12.29 14.63
N LEU A 13 7.08 12.00 13.35
CA LEU A 13 5.84 12.18 12.61
C LEU A 13 5.49 10.86 11.91
N ASP A 14 4.27 10.79 11.37
CA ASP A 14 3.81 9.63 10.61
C ASP A 14 4.71 9.40 9.38
N GLY A 15 5.20 8.17 9.22
CA GLY A 15 6.00 7.75 8.07
C GLY A 15 5.25 7.89 6.75
N GLY A 16 3.91 7.82 6.76
CA GLY A 16 3.05 8.03 5.59
C GLY A 16 3.15 9.44 4.98
N ILE A 17 3.69 10.41 5.72
CA ILE A 17 4.00 11.75 5.18
C ILE A 17 5.10 11.66 4.10
N PHE A 18 6.07 10.76 4.28
CA PHE A 18 7.22 10.63 3.39
C PHE A 18 7.14 9.37 2.52
N VAL A 19 6.62 8.27 3.07
CA VAL A 19 6.68 6.92 2.49
C VAL A 19 5.39 6.16 2.78
N ASN A 20 4.39 6.37 1.93
CA ASN A 20 3.09 5.69 2.03
C ASN A 20 3.10 4.25 1.47
N ASN A 21 4.19 3.85 0.80
CA ASN A 21 4.49 2.47 0.43
C ASN A 21 5.96 2.16 0.77
N PRO A 22 6.26 1.53 1.92
CA PRO A 22 7.62 1.33 2.40
C PRO A 22 8.38 0.20 1.70
N THR A 23 7.81 -0.43 0.67
CA THR A 23 8.38 -1.64 0.04
C THR A 23 9.81 -1.41 -0.45
N ALA A 24 10.08 -0.29 -1.14
CA ALA A 24 11.42 -0.01 -1.67
C ALA A 24 12.46 0.18 -0.55
N ILE A 25 12.06 0.84 0.55
CA ILE A 25 12.94 1.02 1.72
C ILE A 25 13.21 -0.32 2.39
N ALA A 26 12.16 -1.12 2.61
CA ALA A 26 12.31 -2.45 3.22
C ALA A 26 13.23 -3.37 2.40
N VAL A 27 13.11 -3.34 1.06
CA VAL A 27 14.00 -4.11 0.18
C VAL A 27 15.43 -3.58 0.21
N HIS A 28 15.60 -2.26 0.21
CA HIS A 28 16.92 -1.65 0.34
C HIS A 28 17.61 -2.06 1.66
N GLU A 29 16.91 -1.95 2.78
CA GLU A 29 17.43 -2.33 4.10
C GLU A 29 17.74 -3.83 4.19
N ALA A 30 16.87 -4.69 3.66
CA ALA A 30 17.12 -6.13 3.61
C ALA A 30 18.40 -6.46 2.84
N LYS A 31 18.68 -5.76 1.72
CA LYS A 31 19.91 -5.93 0.95
C LYS A 31 21.14 -5.35 1.63
N GLN A 32 20.99 -4.34 2.50
CA GLN A 32 22.10 -3.87 3.34
C GLN A 32 22.47 -4.89 4.42
N LEU A 33 21.47 -5.54 5.02
CA LEU A 33 21.67 -6.57 6.04
C LEU A 33 22.19 -7.88 5.45
N TRP A 34 21.68 -8.28 4.29
CA TRP A 34 22.02 -9.54 3.61
C TRP A 34 22.32 -9.30 2.12
N PRO A 35 23.52 -8.78 1.79
CA PRO A 35 23.87 -8.42 0.42
C PRO A 35 23.88 -9.62 -0.52
N ASP A 36 24.36 -10.76 -0.02
CA ASP A 36 24.52 -12.00 -0.80
C ASP A 36 23.27 -12.90 -0.79
N ALA A 37 22.24 -12.56 0.01
CA ALA A 37 21.02 -13.35 0.06
C ALA A 37 20.02 -12.89 -0.99
N ASP A 38 19.49 -13.84 -1.76
CA ASP A 38 18.40 -13.57 -2.69
C ASP A 38 17.07 -13.38 -1.95
N LEU A 39 16.26 -12.45 -2.45
CA LEU A 39 14.92 -12.24 -1.95
C LEU A 39 14.02 -13.35 -2.50
N GLN A 40 13.51 -14.20 -1.61
CA GLN A 40 12.59 -15.27 -1.99
C GLN A 40 11.21 -14.71 -2.34
N CYS A 41 10.67 -13.86 -1.48
CA CYS A 41 9.33 -13.29 -1.65
C CYS A 41 9.24 -11.93 -0.95
N VAL A 42 8.65 -10.96 -1.63
CA VAL A 42 8.32 -9.62 -1.14
C VAL A 42 6.82 -9.43 -1.31
N LEU A 43 6.12 -9.41 -0.17
CA LEU A 43 4.68 -9.18 -0.11
C LEU A 43 4.42 -7.73 0.31
N SER A 44 3.82 -6.96 -0.60
CA SER A 44 3.40 -5.58 -0.35
C SER A 44 1.89 -5.53 -0.21
N VAL A 45 1.38 -5.08 0.93
CA VAL A 45 -0.06 -5.03 1.23
C VAL A 45 -0.47 -3.57 1.39
N GLY A 46 -1.45 -3.15 0.61
CA GLY A 46 -2.06 -1.82 0.70
C GLY A 46 -3.36 -1.86 1.51
N THR A 47 -3.78 -0.69 1.98
CA THR A 47 -5.01 -0.49 2.76
C THR A 47 -6.26 -0.32 1.90
N GLY A 48 -6.14 -0.59 0.60
CA GLY A 48 -7.20 -0.39 -0.39
C GLY A 48 -7.00 0.90 -1.18
N ARG A 49 -7.59 0.93 -2.39
CA ARG A 49 -7.64 2.08 -3.28
C ARG A 49 -9.05 2.30 -3.80
N HIS A 50 -9.43 3.55 -3.90
CA HIS A 50 -10.65 3.97 -4.56
C HIS A 50 -10.26 4.73 -5.84
N GLU A 51 -10.64 4.21 -7.00
CA GLU A 51 -10.47 4.92 -8.27
C GLU A 51 -11.75 5.74 -8.53
N PRO A 52 -11.70 7.08 -8.44
CA PRO A 52 -12.88 7.88 -8.75
C PRO A 52 -13.23 7.72 -10.23
N ILE A 53 -14.49 7.40 -10.52
CA ILE A 53 -15.02 7.51 -11.88
C ILE A 53 -14.91 8.98 -12.27
N LEU A 54 -14.10 9.29 -13.28
CA LEU A 54 -13.96 10.64 -13.83
C LEU A 54 -15.29 11.10 -14.43
N MET A 55 -16.17 11.64 -13.59
CA MET A 55 -17.27 12.48 -14.03
C MET A 55 -16.73 13.91 -14.16
N THR A 56 -16.46 14.31 -15.39
CA THR A 56 -16.15 15.69 -15.72
C THR A 56 -17.38 16.56 -15.47
N ASN A 57 -17.48 17.18 -14.30
CA ASN A 57 -18.14 18.47 -14.11
C ASN A 57 -17.79 19.09 -12.75
N GLU A 58 -17.57 20.40 -12.78
CA GLU A 58 -17.00 21.28 -11.77
C GLU A 58 -17.64 21.22 -10.38
N ALA A 59 -16.84 21.34 -9.30
CA ALA A 59 -17.16 22.09 -8.08
C ALA A 59 -15.93 22.18 -7.15
N SER A 60 -15.83 23.29 -6.40
CA SER A 60 -14.75 23.68 -5.49
C SER A 60 -14.19 22.53 -4.62
N ILE A 61 -12.97 22.09 -4.92
CA ILE A 61 -12.26 21.06 -4.15
C ILE A 61 -11.50 21.74 -3.00
N ASN A 62 -11.86 21.40 -1.76
CA ASN A 62 -11.25 21.84 -0.51
C ASN A 62 -9.72 21.59 -0.51
N TRP A 63 -8.93 22.51 0.06
CA TRP A 63 -7.46 22.37 0.19
C TRP A 63 -7.04 21.10 0.93
N ALA A 64 -7.80 20.64 1.92
CA ALA A 64 -7.54 19.35 2.57
C ALA A 64 -7.69 18.19 1.58
N THR A 65 -8.70 18.25 0.70
CA THR A 65 -8.90 17.26 -0.35
C THR A 65 -7.79 17.34 -1.39
N ARG A 66 -7.33 18.53 -1.79
CA ARG A 66 -6.17 18.65 -2.68
C ARG A 66 -4.88 18.15 -2.06
N ILE A 67 -4.62 18.43 -0.79
CA ILE A 67 -3.45 17.91 -0.07
C ILE A 67 -3.55 16.40 0.06
N ARG A 68 -4.73 15.83 0.33
CA ARG A 68 -4.94 14.37 0.36
C ARG A 68 -4.79 13.74 -1.02
N THR A 69 -5.33 14.36 -2.06
CA THR A 69 -5.13 13.92 -3.45
C THR A 69 -3.67 14.03 -3.84
N VAL A 70 -2.97 15.12 -3.49
CA VAL A 70 -1.53 15.30 -3.73
C VAL A 70 -0.71 14.33 -2.89
N LEU A 71 -1.04 14.05 -1.63
CA LEU A 71 -0.39 12.99 -0.85
C LEU A 71 -0.62 11.63 -1.50
N ASN A 72 -1.86 11.29 -1.87
CA ASN A 72 -2.19 10.02 -2.51
C ASN A 72 -1.62 9.89 -3.93
N SER A 73 -1.36 11.01 -4.64
CA SER A 73 -0.79 11.03 -6.00
C SER A 73 0.71 11.33 -6.06
N ALA A 74 1.30 11.93 -5.02
CA ALA A 74 2.73 12.25 -4.91
C ALA A 74 3.47 11.26 -3.99
N THR A 75 2.79 10.56 -3.08
CA THR A 75 3.29 9.32 -2.45
C THR A 75 2.83 8.16 -3.31
N ASP A 76 3.53 7.99 -4.43
CA ASP A 76 3.19 7.09 -5.51
C ASP A 76 3.29 5.62 -5.06
N THR A 77 2.25 5.14 -4.36
CA THR A 77 2.17 3.74 -3.94
C THR A 77 2.20 2.82 -5.17
N GLU A 78 1.69 3.30 -6.30
CA GLU A 78 1.74 2.64 -7.60
C GLU A 78 3.12 2.80 -8.27
N GLY A 79 3.84 3.91 -8.13
CA GLY A 79 5.20 4.08 -8.65
C GLY A 79 6.25 3.27 -7.91
N VAL A 80 6.14 3.15 -6.58
CA VAL A 80 6.92 2.16 -5.83
C VAL A 80 6.53 0.76 -6.31
N HIS A 81 5.24 0.49 -6.53
CA HIS A 81 4.82 -0.80 -7.08
C HIS A 81 5.42 -1.08 -8.48
N THR A 82 5.37 -0.13 -9.42
CA THR A 82 5.96 -0.21 -10.76
C THR A 82 7.47 -0.42 -10.68
N THR A 83 8.16 0.40 -9.90
CA THR A 83 9.62 0.29 -9.72
C THR A 83 10.01 -1.08 -9.15
N MET A 84 9.29 -1.55 -8.12
CA MET A 84 9.56 -2.86 -7.54
C MET A 84 9.20 -4.01 -8.49
N HIS A 85 8.16 -3.84 -9.30
CA HIS A 85 7.75 -4.82 -10.31
C HIS A 85 8.78 -4.94 -11.45
N ASP A 86 9.36 -3.82 -11.88
CA ASP A 86 10.35 -3.79 -12.96
C ASP A 86 11.72 -4.28 -12.50
N LEU A 87 12.09 -4.01 -11.24
CA LEU A 87 13.41 -4.35 -10.71
C LEU A 87 13.50 -5.74 -10.08
N LEU A 88 12.40 -6.28 -9.54
CA LEU A 88 12.38 -7.61 -8.94
C LEU A 88 11.87 -8.67 -9.92
N PRO A 89 12.35 -9.92 -9.81
CA PRO A 89 11.78 -11.01 -10.60
C PRO A 89 10.28 -11.17 -10.34
N GLY A 90 9.50 -11.47 -11.39
CA GLY A 90 8.03 -11.53 -11.32
C GLY A 90 7.47 -12.57 -10.32
N ASN A 91 8.25 -13.57 -9.94
CA ASN A 91 7.89 -14.59 -8.94
C ASN A 91 8.36 -14.25 -7.51
N VAL A 92 8.93 -13.06 -7.31
CA VAL A 92 9.42 -12.58 -6.00
C VAL A 92 8.49 -11.50 -5.45
N TYR A 93 7.96 -10.61 -6.30
CA TYR A 93 7.20 -9.45 -5.81
C TYR A 93 5.69 -9.57 -6.03
N TYR A 94 4.93 -9.46 -4.94
CA TYR A 94 3.47 -9.53 -4.95
C TYR A 94 2.87 -8.32 -4.25
N ARG A 95 2.06 -7.54 -4.98
CA ARG A 95 1.27 -6.42 -4.43
C ARG A 95 -0.21 -6.79 -4.33
N PHE A 96 -0.78 -6.63 -3.14
CA PHE A 96 -2.22 -6.72 -2.91
C PHE A 96 -2.74 -5.38 -2.43
N ASN A 97 -3.63 -4.76 -3.19
CA ASN A 97 -4.24 -3.48 -2.86
C ASN A 97 -5.70 -3.52 -3.36
N PRO A 98 -6.66 -3.88 -2.48
CA PRO A 98 -8.05 -4.07 -2.88
C PRO A 98 -8.68 -2.80 -3.47
N TYR A 99 -9.60 -2.98 -4.40
CA TYR A 99 -10.47 -1.90 -4.84
C TYR A 99 -11.61 -1.74 -3.84
N LEU A 100 -11.74 -0.54 -3.27
CA LEU A 100 -12.83 -0.18 -2.38
C LEU A 100 -13.95 0.49 -3.19
N SER A 101 -15.19 0.17 -2.85
CA SER A 101 -16.40 0.69 -3.49
C SER A 101 -16.71 2.14 -3.15
N ASP A 102 -16.07 2.68 -2.10
CA ASP A 102 -16.27 4.05 -1.63
C ASP A 102 -14.95 4.67 -1.14
N GLU A 103 -14.92 5.99 -1.06
CA GLU A 103 -13.79 6.74 -0.50
C GLU A 103 -13.86 6.72 1.03
N ILE A 104 -12.95 5.95 1.63
CA ILE A 104 -12.84 5.82 3.09
C ILE A 104 -11.86 6.83 3.67
N ALA A 105 -12.29 7.55 4.71
CA ALA A 105 -11.42 8.43 5.47
C ALA A 105 -10.51 7.63 6.42
N LEU A 106 -9.31 8.15 6.70
CA LEU A 106 -8.33 7.45 7.56
C LEU A 106 -8.83 7.25 9.00
N ASP A 107 -9.67 8.17 9.49
CA ASP A 107 -10.27 8.16 10.81
C ASP A 107 -11.67 7.54 10.84
N GLU A 108 -12.04 6.79 9.80
CA GLU A 108 -13.30 6.05 9.75
C GLU A 108 -13.32 4.90 10.76
N ILE A 109 -14.39 4.82 11.55
CA ILE A 109 -14.58 3.82 12.62
C ILE A 109 -15.97 3.17 12.61
N GLY A 110 -16.85 3.57 11.68
CA GLY A 110 -18.21 3.04 11.58
C GLY A 110 -18.22 1.57 11.18
N GLU A 111 -18.91 0.74 11.97
CA GLU A 111 -18.97 -0.71 11.75
C GLU A 111 -19.47 -1.07 10.35
N ASP A 112 -20.48 -0.38 9.83
CA ASP A 112 -21.02 -0.61 8.48
C ASP A 112 -19.97 -0.37 7.39
N ARG A 113 -19.11 0.65 7.56
CA ARG A 113 -18.07 0.98 6.57
C ARG A 113 -16.91 0.00 6.65
N LEU A 114 -16.51 -0.39 7.86
CA LEU A 114 -15.54 -1.46 8.06
C LEU A 114 -16.03 -2.79 7.48
N ALA A 115 -17.31 -3.13 7.66
CA ALA A 115 -17.93 -4.30 7.08
C ALA A 115 -17.90 -4.28 5.55
N MET A 116 -18.21 -3.12 4.94
CA MET A 116 -18.09 -2.93 3.50
C MET A 116 -16.64 -3.11 3.01
N MET A 117 -15.64 -2.55 3.69
CA MET A 117 -14.22 -2.73 3.34
C MET A 117 -13.79 -4.20 3.39
N MET A 118 -14.28 -4.96 4.38
CA MET A 118 -14.04 -6.39 4.49
C MET A 118 -14.68 -7.17 3.32
N GLU A 119 -15.91 -6.83 2.95
CA GLU A 119 -16.60 -7.47 1.82
C GLU A 119 -15.90 -7.18 0.49
N ASP A 120 -15.54 -5.93 0.23
CA ASP A 120 -14.77 -5.52 -0.96
C ASP A 120 -13.43 -6.25 -1.03
N THR A 121 -12.75 -6.38 0.11
CA THR A 121 -11.50 -7.14 0.21
C THR A 121 -11.73 -8.63 -0.08
N ASN A 122 -12.78 -9.25 0.46
CA ASN A 122 -13.11 -10.65 0.17
C ASN A 122 -13.39 -10.89 -1.31
N LEU A 123 -14.14 -9.99 -1.95
CA LEU A 123 -14.38 -10.04 -3.39
C LEU A 123 -13.09 -9.89 -4.20
N TYR A 124 -12.21 -8.98 -3.79
CA TYR A 124 -10.89 -8.83 -4.39
C TYR A 124 -10.05 -10.11 -4.26
N LEU A 125 -10.02 -10.74 -3.08
CA LEU A 125 -9.27 -11.98 -2.86
C LEU A 125 -9.78 -13.11 -3.76
N ARG A 126 -11.10 -13.28 -3.88
CA ARG A 126 -11.71 -14.27 -4.79
C ARG A 126 -11.32 -14.05 -6.24
N LYS A 127 -11.34 -12.79 -6.70
CA LYS A 127 -10.93 -12.44 -8.08
C LYS A 127 -9.44 -12.67 -8.34
N ASN A 128 -8.61 -12.62 -7.30
CA ASN A 128 -7.15 -12.72 -7.39
C ASN A 128 -6.61 -14.03 -6.80
N GLU A 129 -7.43 -15.08 -6.72
CA GLU A 129 -7.08 -16.35 -6.08
C GLU A 129 -5.77 -16.94 -6.63
N LEU A 130 -5.59 -16.94 -7.96
CA LEU A 130 -4.36 -17.43 -8.60
C LEU A 130 -3.11 -16.67 -8.11
N LYS A 131 -3.17 -15.34 -8.05
CA LYS A 131 -2.06 -14.51 -7.58
C LYS A 131 -1.74 -14.78 -6.09
N ILE A 132 -2.76 -15.03 -5.27
CA ILE A 132 -2.58 -15.42 -3.86
C ILE A 132 -1.88 -16.77 -3.78
N GLN A 133 -2.31 -17.75 -4.58
CA GLN A 133 -1.67 -19.07 -4.61
C GLN A 133 -0.21 -18.98 -5.04
N GLU A 134 0.13 -18.17 -6.05
CA GLU A 134 1.51 -17.93 -6.45
C GLU A 134 2.34 -17.30 -5.31
N ALA A 135 1.80 -16.29 -4.63
CA ALA A 135 2.46 -15.66 -3.48
C ALA A 135 2.70 -16.67 -2.33
N VAL A 136 1.70 -17.52 -2.04
CA VAL A 136 1.81 -18.59 -1.03
C VAL A 136 2.87 -19.61 -1.43
N GLN A 137 2.91 -20.05 -2.69
CA GLN A 137 3.93 -20.98 -3.19
C GLN A 137 5.33 -20.38 -3.09
N SER A 138 5.50 -19.11 -3.46
CA SER A 138 6.78 -18.41 -3.34
C SER A 138 7.21 -18.28 -1.87
N LEU A 139 6.29 -17.94 -0.97
CA LEU A 139 6.57 -17.78 0.46
C LEU A 139 6.88 -19.11 1.17
N THR A 140 6.21 -20.20 0.79
CA THR A 140 6.34 -21.52 1.44
C THR A 140 7.42 -22.41 0.84
N LYS A 141 8.04 -21.98 -0.28
CA LYS A 141 9.18 -22.67 -0.85
C LYS A 141 10.28 -22.83 0.19
N GLN A 142 10.86 -24.03 0.25
CA GLN A 142 12.00 -24.30 1.13
C GLN A 142 13.15 -23.36 0.77
N LYS A 143 13.69 -22.67 1.78
CA LYS A 143 14.86 -21.80 1.60
C LYS A 143 16.03 -22.64 1.11
N SER A 144 16.54 -22.30 -0.06
CA SER A 144 17.82 -22.78 -0.60
C SER A 144 19.00 -22.21 0.17
#